data_AF-A0A6G0FHI0-F1
#
_entry.id   AF-A0A6G0FHI0-F1
#
_cell.length_a   1.000
_cell.length_b   1.000
_cell.length_c   1.000
_cell.angle_alpha   90.00
_cell.angle_beta   90.00
_cell.angle_gamma   90.00
#
_symmetry.space_group_name_H-M   'P 1'
#
loop_
_entity.id
_entity.type
_entity.pdbx_description
1 polymer ?
#
loop_
_entity_poly.entity_id
_entity_poly.type
_entity_poly.pdbx_seq_one_letter_code
_entity_poly.pdbx_strand_id
1 'polypeptide(L)'
;MSLSFLEPFGYSHGWRDIINDVSFDVDVRRPQDTYTPVWSSDETIALALGQTIQVQAKASDPFRDALDPVNGTDIIFSGPGTVLASISRRSGQSTTISVTAVGGAVTITRLQVRGRPVPTDRTVKVSSADSVSVGRHGRRSNPGDAPWANANDAYAIAQLLLAHYSQRRPTVTMRLVSSDHEHLLQILSRTISDMITIQHGELGLDASFHIESIEHTIARMPSEDSDTGCEQRVHYATLGCERTGLIVPANPFTFDASGLGFNDGVFDPTAADDPDAVFIFDHATQGQFDLGRFGT
;
A
#
# COMPACT_ATOMS: atom_id res chain seq x y z
N MET A 1 -18.51 -6.80 -35.53
CA MET A 1 -19.67 -7.47 -34.92
C MET A 1 -20.14 -6.57 -33.79
N SER A 2 -21.40 -6.10 -33.82
CA SER A 2 -21.95 -5.17 -32.83
C SER A 2 -22.47 -5.94 -31.62
N LEU A 3 -21.90 -5.72 -30.44
CA LEU A 3 -22.37 -6.30 -29.18
C LEU A 3 -23.62 -5.53 -28.72
N SER A 4 -24.77 -6.21 -28.64
CA SER A 4 -26.00 -5.64 -28.08
C SER A 4 -25.98 -5.76 -26.56
N PHE A 5 -26.07 -4.63 -25.85
CA PHE A 5 -26.10 -4.61 -24.38
C PHE A 5 -27.56 -4.65 -23.89
N LEU A 6 -27.86 -5.53 -22.94
CA LEU A 6 -29.13 -5.52 -22.22
C LEU A 6 -28.93 -4.88 -20.84
N GLU A 7 -29.96 -4.22 -20.30
CA GLU A 7 -29.91 -3.67 -18.94
C GLU A 7 -29.37 -4.69 -17.93
N PRO A 8 -28.54 -4.30 -16.94
CA PRO A 8 -28.16 -2.92 -16.65
C PRO A 8 -26.87 -2.50 -17.39
N PHE A 9 -26.97 -1.43 -18.20
CA PHE A 9 -25.81 -0.62 -18.59
C PHE A 9 -25.69 0.52 -17.59
N GLY A 10 -24.73 0.43 -16.69
CA GLY A 10 -24.43 1.47 -15.70
C GLY A 10 -23.31 2.38 -16.21
N TYR A 11 -23.51 3.68 -16.14
CA TYR A 11 -22.47 4.67 -16.43
C TYR A 11 -22.27 5.62 -15.26
N SER A 12 -21.04 5.69 -14.75
CA SER A 12 -20.62 6.71 -13.80
C SER A 12 -19.55 7.58 -14.44
N HIS A 13 -19.75 8.89 -14.40
CA HIS A 13 -18.82 9.86 -14.98
C HIS A 13 -17.54 10.06 -14.15
N GLY A 14 -17.42 9.42 -12.97
CA GLY A 14 -16.22 9.48 -12.12
C GLY A 14 -15.93 10.86 -11.52
N TRP A 15 -16.94 11.74 -11.39
CA TRP A 15 -16.75 13.12 -10.88
C TRP A 15 -16.28 13.16 -9.42
N ARG A 16 -16.63 12.14 -8.62
CA ARG A 16 -16.31 12.10 -7.18
C ARG A 16 -14.88 11.64 -6.88
N ASP A 17 -14.20 11.08 -7.87
CA ASP A 17 -12.98 10.28 -7.65
C ASP A 17 -11.70 11.01 -8.09
N ILE A 18 -11.78 12.34 -8.27
CA ILE A 18 -10.61 13.15 -8.67
C ILE A 18 -9.75 13.43 -7.43
N ILE A 19 -8.48 13.07 -7.51
CA ILE A 19 -7.43 13.42 -6.55
C ILE A 19 -6.33 14.12 -7.35
N ASN A 20 -6.16 15.43 -7.13
CA ASN A 20 -5.19 16.25 -7.85
C ASN A 20 -4.25 17.05 -6.94
N ASP A 21 -4.34 16.80 -5.64
CA ASP A 21 -3.50 17.38 -4.59
C ASP A 21 -3.26 16.26 -3.55
N VAL A 22 -2.02 15.83 -3.40
CA VAL A 22 -1.68 14.74 -2.49
C VAL A 22 -0.66 15.25 -1.50
N SER A 23 -0.93 15.02 -0.22
CA SER A 23 0.02 15.32 0.85
C SER A 23 0.07 14.19 1.86
N PHE A 24 1.29 13.82 2.25
CA PHE A 24 1.55 12.85 3.31
C PHE A 24 2.47 13.47 4.34
N ASP A 25 2.21 13.19 5.62
CA ASP A 25 3.09 13.56 6.72
C ASP A 25 3.86 12.31 7.14
N VAL A 26 5.16 12.28 6.83
CA VAL A 26 6.01 11.11 7.06
C VAL A 26 6.90 11.32 8.27
N ASP A 27 6.68 10.51 9.31
CA ASP A 27 7.50 10.50 10.51
C ASP A 27 8.84 9.81 10.26
N VAL A 28 9.92 10.61 10.29
CA VAL A 28 11.28 10.09 10.27
C VAL A 28 11.70 9.76 11.69
N ARG A 29 11.86 8.46 11.96
CA ARG A 29 12.27 7.97 13.28
C ARG A 29 13.78 7.83 13.37
N ARG A 30 14.33 8.18 14.52
CA ARG A 30 15.77 8.03 14.82
C ARG A 30 15.97 7.13 16.03
N PRO A 31 16.37 5.86 15.83
CA PRO A 31 16.69 4.96 16.94
C PRO A 31 17.82 5.55 17.79
N GLN A 32 17.62 5.56 19.11
CA GLN A 32 18.70 5.85 20.05
C GLN A 32 19.48 4.56 20.35
N ASP A 33 20.78 4.67 20.63
CA ASP A 33 21.63 3.51 20.95
C ASP A 33 21.81 3.28 22.46
N THR A 34 21.41 4.26 23.27
CA THR A 34 21.51 4.21 24.72
C THR A 34 20.23 3.64 25.35
N TYR A 35 20.41 2.81 26.39
CA TYR A 35 19.30 2.34 27.21
C TYR A 35 18.77 3.48 28.09
N THR A 36 17.50 3.82 27.91
CA THR A 36 16.79 4.80 28.74
C THR A 36 15.49 4.20 29.27
N PRO A 37 14.92 4.74 30.36
CA PRO A 37 13.58 4.35 30.80
C PRO A 37 12.56 4.69 29.70
N VAL A 38 11.93 3.68 29.12
CA VAL A 38 10.89 3.83 28.09
C VAL A 38 9.48 3.83 28.70
N TRP A 39 9.38 3.31 29.93
CA TRP A 39 8.18 3.34 30.74
C TRP A 39 8.56 3.25 32.23
N SER A 40 7.82 3.94 33.09
CA SER A 40 7.97 3.88 34.54
C SER A 40 6.64 4.07 35.24
N SER A 41 6.49 3.44 36.39
CA SER A 41 5.39 3.66 37.34
C SER A 41 5.94 3.69 38.77
N ASP A 42 5.44 4.64 39.55
CA ASP A 42 5.69 4.77 41.00
C ASP A 42 4.47 4.28 41.82
N GLU A 43 3.55 3.55 41.19
CA GLU A 43 2.42 2.93 41.89
C GLU A 43 2.93 1.86 42.85
N THR A 44 2.42 1.89 44.08
CA THR A 44 2.82 0.92 45.10
C THR A 44 2.06 -0.39 44.92
N ILE A 45 2.79 -1.49 44.72
CA ILE A 45 2.22 -2.83 44.51
C ILE A 45 2.72 -3.76 45.61
N ALA A 46 1.80 -4.21 46.47
CA ALA A 46 2.09 -5.24 47.48
C ALA A 46 1.83 -6.64 46.91
N LEU A 47 2.81 -7.52 47.04
CA LEU A 47 2.74 -8.91 46.59
C LEU A 47 3.07 -9.84 47.76
N ALA A 48 2.16 -10.79 48.01
CA ALA A 48 2.44 -11.91 48.91
C ALA A 48 3.43 -12.90 48.28
N LEU A 49 4.08 -13.74 49.08
CA LEU A 49 5.00 -14.77 48.59
C LEU A 49 4.33 -15.65 47.52
N GLY A 50 5.00 -15.80 46.37
CA GLY A 50 4.51 -16.60 45.23
C GLY A 50 3.45 -15.90 44.37
N GLN A 51 2.97 -14.72 44.78
CA GLN A 51 2.01 -13.95 43.99
C GLN A 51 2.70 -13.37 42.75
N THR A 52 2.03 -13.48 41.61
CA THR A 52 2.45 -12.89 40.35
C THR A 52 1.43 -11.85 39.90
N ILE A 53 1.91 -10.70 39.43
CA ILE A 53 1.11 -9.66 38.77
C ILE A 53 1.65 -9.42 37.36
N GLN A 54 0.76 -9.02 36.46
CA GLN A 54 1.12 -8.56 35.13
C GLN A 54 0.78 -7.08 35.00
N VAL A 55 1.78 -6.29 34.58
CA VAL A 55 1.64 -4.85 34.35
C VAL A 55 1.84 -4.57 32.88
N GLN A 56 0.88 -3.88 32.24
CA GLN A 56 1.01 -3.47 30.85
C GLN A 56 1.78 -2.15 30.76
N ALA A 57 3.04 -2.24 30.37
CA ALA A 57 3.88 -1.07 30.12
C ALA A 57 3.64 -0.55 28.69
N LYS A 58 3.11 0.67 28.55
CA LYS A 58 2.93 1.35 27.26
C LYS A 58 3.82 2.59 27.21
N ALA A 59 4.82 2.57 26.34
CA ALA A 59 5.74 3.68 26.14
C ALA A 59 5.09 4.78 25.27
N SER A 60 5.58 6.02 25.39
CA SER A 60 5.22 7.11 24.47
C SER A 60 5.69 6.80 23.05
N ASP A 61 6.97 6.44 22.95
CA ASP A 61 7.64 6.10 21.71
C ASP A 61 7.85 4.58 21.61
N PRO A 62 7.83 4.02 20.39
CA PRO A 62 8.30 2.67 20.16
C PRO A 62 9.73 2.49 20.68
N PHE A 63 10.06 1.28 21.12
CA PHE A 63 11.38 0.93 21.60
C PHE A 63 11.87 -0.38 20.98
N ARG A 64 13.18 -0.60 21.04
CA ARG A 64 13.87 -1.85 20.71
C ARG A 64 14.72 -2.32 21.88
N ASP A 65 15.10 -3.59 21.86
CA ASP A 65 16.05 -4.21 22.77
C ASP A 65 15.73 -4.04 24.27
N ALA A 66 14.46 -3.96 24.68
CA ALA A 66 14.10 -3.79 26.08
C ALA A 66 14.68 -4.90 26.97
N LEU A 67 15.13 -4.49 28.16
CA LEU A 67 15.77 -5.35 29.14
C LEU A 67 14.73 -5.83 30.15
N ASP A 68 14.94 -7.05 30.67
CA ASP A 68 14.16 -7.50 31.82
C ASP A 68 14.48 -6.59 33.02
N PRO A 69 13.46 -6.11 33.77
CA PRO A 69 13.70 -5.23 34.91
C PRO A 69 14.61 -5.88 35.96
N VAL A 70 15.67 -5.17 36.34
CA VAL A 70 16.65 -5.63 37.34
C VAL A 70 16.37 -5.00 38.71
N ASN A 71 16.42 -5.80 39.77
CA ASN A 71 16.27 -5.34 41.15
C ASN A 71 17.31 -4.26 41.51
N GLY A 72 16.87 -3.22 42.24
CA GLY A 72 17.71 -2.10 42.64
C GLY A 72 17.99 -1.07 41.55
N THR A 73 17.86 -1.43 40.27
CA THR A 73 18.00 -0.49 39.13
C THR A 73 16.65 -0.12 38.53
N ASP A 74 15.81 -1.11 38.25
CA ASP A 74 14.50 -0.95 37.58
C ASP A 74 13.32 -1.22 38.51
N ILE A 75 13.54 -2.05 39.52
CA ILE A 75 12.56 -2.36 40.55
C ILE A 75 13.09 -1.88 41.89
N ILE A 76 12.39 -0.95 42.52
CA ILE A 76 12.62 -0.57 43.90
C ILE A 76 11.49 -1.18 44.72
N PHE A 77 11.85 -1.95 45.74
CA PHE A 77 10.91 -2.61 46.63
C PHE A 77 11.44 -2.68 48.05
N SER A 78 10.55 -3.01 48.98
CA SER A 78 10.82 -3.22 50.40
C SER A 78 10.15 -4.51 50.87
N GLY A 79 10.60 -5.08 51.98
CA GLY A 79 10.07 -6.32 52.54
C GLY A 79 11.12 -7.44 52.60
N PRO A 80 10.77 -8.59 53.21
CA PRO A 80 11.69 -9.71 53.40
C PRO A 80 11.98 -10.53 52.13
N GLY A 81 11.19 -10.38 51.06
CA GLY A 81 11.36 -11.13 49.81
C GLY A 81 12.28 -10.47 48.78
N THR A 82 12.36 -11.12 47.62
CA THR A 82 12.96 -10.60 46.38
C THR A 82 11.94 -10.64 45.25
N VAL A 83 12.22 -9.91 44.17
CA VAL A 83 11.35 -9.83 43.00
C VAL A 83 12.02 -10.55 41.83
N LEU A 84 11.26 -11.40 41.13
CA LEU A 84 11.61 -11.94 39.83
C LEU A 84 10.72 -11.24 38.78
N ALA A 85 11.33 -10.61 37.78
CA ALA A 85 10.60 -9.93 36.72
C ALA A 85 11.06 -10.39 35.34
N SER A 86 10.12 -10.40 34.39
CA SER A 86 10.38 -10.68 32.98
C SER A 86 9.43 -9.89 32.09
N ILE A 87 9.80 -9.67 30.84
CA ILE A 87 8.94 -9.00 29.85
C ILE A 87 8.52 -9.94 28.72
N SER A 88 7.30 -9.76 28.22
CA SER A 88 6.74 -10.60 27.14
C SER A 88 7.37 -10.35 25.77
N ARG A 89 7.89 -9.14 25.54
CA ARG A 89 8.58 -8.75 24.30
C ARG A 89 9.59 -7.64 24.52
N ARG A 90 10.65 -7.64 23.69
CA ARG A 90 11.76 -6.68 23.76
C ARG A 90 11.63 -5.49 22.80
N SER A 91 10.70 -5.54 21.85
CA SER A 91 10.50 -4.47 20.86
C SER A 91 9.01 -4.18 20.63
N GLY A 92 8.70 -2.93 20.28
CA GLY A 92 7.33 -2.44 20.04
C GLY A 92 7.02 -1.18 20.85
N GLN A 93 5.73 -0.80 20.95
CA GLN A 93 5.30 0.37 21.73
C GLN A 93 4.79 0.00 23.14
N SER A 94 4.57 -1.28 23.42
CA SER A 94 4.21 -1.74 24.76
C SER A 94 4.87 -3.07 25.08
N THR A 95 4.85 -3.52 26.32
CA THR A 95 5.27 -4.87 26.73
C THR A 95 4.53 -5.24 28.01
N THR A 96 4.38 -6.52 28.30
CA THR A 96 3.79 -6.97 29.57
C THR A 96 4.91 -7.37 30.50
N ILE A 97 4.99 -6.70 31.66
CA ILE A 97 5.92 -7.05 32.73
C ILE A 97 5.24 -8.05 33.63
N SER A 98 5.79 -9.27 33.73
CA SER A 98 5.36 -10.25 34.73
C SER A 98 6.28 -10.15 35.93
N VAL A 99 5.71 -9.90 37.11
CA VAL A 99 6.44 -9.68 38.35
C VAL A 99 5.96 -10.65 39.41
N THR A 100 6.89 -11.43 39.98
CA THR A 100 6.60 -12.45 41.00
C THR A 100 7.42 -12.21 42.26
N ALA A 101 6.79 -12.29 43.42
CA ALA A 101 7.47 -12.23 44.71
C ALA A 101 8.02 -13.61 45.11
N VAL A 102 9.30 -13.68 45.45
CA VAL A 102 10.01 -14.91 45.82
C VAL A 102 10.72 -14.72 47.16
N GLY A 103 10.82 -15.76 47.99
CA GLY A 103 11.54 -15.70 49.28
C GLY A 103 10.87 -14.87 50.40
N GLY A 104 9.82 -14.11 50.11
CA GLY A 104 8.99 -13.41 51.10
C GLY A 104 7.96 -12.49 50.44
N ALA A 105 7.18 -11.78 51.25
CA ALA A 105 6.33 -10.69 50.76
C ALA A 105 7.19 -9.48 50.36
N VAL A 106 6.74 -8.73 49.36
CA VAL A 106 7.43 -7.53 48.84
C VAL A 106 6.42 -6.44 48.54
N THR A 107 6.82 -5.20 48.78
CA THR A 107 6.07 -4.00 48.40
C THR A 107 6.95 -3.23 47.41
N ILE A 108 6.56 -3.27 46.14
CA ILE A 108 7.22 -2.54 45.05
C ILE A 108 6.77 -1.08 45.11
N THR A 109 7.70 -0.15 45.11
CA THR A 109 7.45 1.29 45.14
C THR A 109 7.84 1.98 43.84
N ARG A 110 8.63 1.32 42.99
CA ARG A 110 8.95 1.78 41.64
C ARG A 110 9.20 0.60 40.71
N LEU A 111 8.61 0.67 39.53
CA LEU A 111 8.82 -0.30 38.45
C LEU A 111 9.06 0.47 37.15
N GLN A 112 10.14 0.16 36.45
CA GLN A 112 10.42 0.72 35.12
C GLN A 112 10.88 -0.36 34.15
N VAL A 113 10.77 -0.04 32.86
CA VAL A 113 11.38 -0.81 31.77
C VAL A 113 12.36 0.08 31.05
N ARG A 114 13.59 -0.40 30.87
CA ARG A 114 14.61 0.25 30.05
C ARG A 114 14.68 -0.41 28.68
N GLY A 115 14.82 0.41 27.66
CA GLY A 115 14.99 -0.01 26.27
C GLY A 115 15.69 1.08 25.47
N ARG A 116 15.90 0.83 24.18
CA ARG A 116 16.40 1.83 23.24
C ARG A 116 15.21 2.47 22.54
N PRO A 117 14.84 3.73 22.83
CA PRO A 117 13.68 4.36 22.22
C PRO A 117 13.93 4.66 20.74
N VAL A 118 12.85 4.72 20.00
CA VAL A 118 12.79 5.03 18.56
C VAL A 118 11.84 6.22 18.36
N PRO A 119 12.21 7.41 18.87
CA PRO A 119 11.39 8.60 18.77
C PRO A 119 11.27 9.08 17.32
N THR A 120 10.21 9.84 17.07
CA THR A 120 10.11 10.65 15.85
C THR A 120 11.08 11.83 15.97
N ASP A 121 12.05 11.91 15.07
CA ASP A 121 13.06 12.98 15.03
C ASP A 121 12.51 14.22 14.34
N ARG A 122 11.79 14.00 13.23
CA ARG A 122 11.10 15.05 12.47
C ARG A 122 9.98 14.44 11.63
N THR A 123 8.98 15.24 11.33
CA THR A 123 7.94 14.89 10.35
C THR A 123 8.24 15.64 9.05
N VAL A 124 8.35 14.90 7.95
CA VAL A 124 8.57 15.44 6.60
C VAL A 124 7.24 15.46 5.88
N LYS A 125 6.79 16.66 5.50
CA LYS A 125 5.60 16.81 4.66
C LYS A 125 5.98 16.64 3.20
N VAL A 126 5.46 15.59 2.58
CA VAL A 126 5.61 15.33 1.15
C VAL A 126 4.34 15.79 0.46
N SER A 127 4.45 16.65 -0.55
CA SER A 127 3.30 17.17 -1.29
C SER A 127 3.54 17.18 -2.78
N SER A 128 2.53 16.79 -3.55
CA SER A 128 2.52 16.88 -5.01
C SER A 128 1.13 17.26 -5.49
N ALA A 129 1.04 18.02 -6.58
CA ALA A 129 -0.22 18.45 -7.16
C ALA A 129 -0.12 18.59 -8.68
N ASP A 130 -1.20 18.27 -9.38
CA ASP A 130 -1.36 18.56 -10.81
C ASP A 130 -2.04 19.93 -10.98
N SER A 131 -1.23 20.95 -11.28
CA SER A 131 -1.73 22.33 -11.45
C SER A 131 -2.77 22.49 -12.57
N VAL A 132 -2.69 21.69 -13.64
CA VAL A 132 -3.64 21.74 -14.75
C VAL A 132 -4.98 21.15 -14.32
N SER A 133 -4.94 20.00 -13.65
CA SER A 133 -6.14 19.39 -13.08
C SER A 133 -6.77 20.28 -12.01
N VAL A 134 -5.98 20.87 -11.12
CA VAL A 134 -6.46 21.81 -10.09
C VAL A 134 -7.16 23.01 -10.73
N GLY A 135 -6.60 23.56 -11.82
CA GLY A 135 -7.24 24.65 -12.58
C GLY A 135 -8.58 24.25 -13.20
N ARG A 136 -8.75 22.98 -13.62
CA ARG A 136 -9.98 22.49 -14.27
C ARG A 136 -11.04 21.97 -13.31
N HIS A 137 -10.65 21.41 -12.18
CA HIS A 137 -11.53 20.65 -11.29
C HIS A 137 -11.58 21.19 -9.85
N GLY A 138 -10.83 22.25 -9.57
CA GLY A 138 -10.56 22.72 -8.22
C GLY A 138 -9.61 21.80 -7.48
N ARG A 139 -9.11 22.25 -6.33
CA ARG A 139 -8.24 21.42 -5.47
C ARG A 139 -9.06 20.30 -4.83
N ARG A 140 -8.62 19.07 -5.02
CA ARG A 140 -9.20 17.84 -4.50
C ARG A 140 -8.11 17.00 -3.85
N SER A 141 -8.10 17.02 -2.52
CA SER A 141 -7.04 16.40 -1.75
C SER A 141 -7.32 14.93 -1.45
N ASN A 142 -6.26 14.11 -1.42
CA ASN A 142 -6.35 12.72 -0.95
C ASN A 142 -6.71 12.67 0.54
N PRO A 143 -7.69 11.85 0.97
CA PRO A 143 -8.03 11.69 2.39
C PRO A 143 -7.11 10.71 3.13
N GLY A 144 -6.36 9.88 2.41
CA GLY A 144 -5.53 8.82 3.01
C GLY A 144 -4.16 9.32 3.46
N ASP A 145 -3.61 8.63 4.47
CA ASP A 145 -2.23 8.80 4.92
C ASP A 145 -1.38 7.57 4.54
N ALA A 146 -0.06 7.73 4.55
CA ALA A 146 0.91 6.67 4.24
C ALA A 146 1.94 6.49 5.37
N PRO A 147 1.51 6.11 6.59
CA PRO A 147 2.38 6.09 7.78
C PRO A 147 3.49 5.03 7.73
N TRP A 148 3.38 4.09 6.80
CA TRP A 148 4.33 3.00 6.57
C TRP A 148 5.38 3.35 5.50
N ALA A 149 5.16 4.41 4.73
CA ALA A 149 6.03 4.81 3.64
C ALA A 149 7.15 5.72 4.17
N ASN A 150 8.36 5.57 3.62
CA ASN A 150 9.38 6.61 3.79
C ASN A 150 9.06 7.82 2.89
N ALA A 151 9.82 8.90 3.01
CA ALA A 151 9.55 10.13 2.24
C ALA A 151 9.63 9.94 0.71
N ASN A 152 10.52 9.07 0.23
CA ASN A 152 10.66 8.79 -1.21
C ASN A 152 9.49 7.94 -1.71
N ASP A 153 9.12 6.91 -0.95
CA ASP A 153 7.98 6.05 -1.26
C ASP A 153 6.67 6.86 -1.22
N ALA A 154 6.51 7.74 -0.22
CA ALA A 154 5.36 8.63 -0.11
C ALA A 154 5.27 9.57 -1.33
N TYR A 155 6.41 10.05 -1.84
CA TYR A 155 6.44 10.82 -3.08
C TYR A 155 6.03 9.97 -4.28
N ALA A 156 6.56 8.75 -4.42
CA ALA A 156 6.19 7.84 -5.52
C ALA A 156 4.70 7.49 -5.49
N ILE A 157 4.14 7.21 -4.31
CA ILE A 157 2.71 6.96 -4.10
C ILE A 157 1.89 8.21 -4.50
N ALA A 158 2.35 9.40 -4.10
CA ALA A 158 1.68 10.65 -4.48
C ALA A 158 1.65 10.84 -6.01
N GLN A 159 2.75 10.56 -6.69
CA GLN A 159 2.82 10.63 -8.16
C GLN A 159 1.90 9.59 -8.82
N LEU A 160 1.85 8.37 -8.30
CA LEU A 160 0.95 7.33 -8.81
C LEU A 160 -0.52 7.74 -8.63
N LEU A 161 -0.90 8.24 -7.46
CA LEU A 161 -2.25 8.73 -7.20
C LEU A 161 -2.63 9.86 -8.16
N LEU A 162 -1.73 10.82 -8.40
CA LEU A 162 -1.97 11.88 -9.38
C LEU A 162 -2.08 11.32 -10.81
N ALA A 163 -1.21 10.39 -11.21
CA ALA A 163 -1.27 9.79 -12.54
C ALA A 163 -2.60 9.08 -12.79
N HIS A 164 -3.14 8.39 -11.78
CA HIS A 164 -4.41 7.67 -11.89
C HIS A 164 -5.64 8.56 -11.70
N TYR A 165 -5.62 9.50 -10.76
CA TYR A 165 -6.82 10.18 -10.29
C TYR A 165 -6.83 11.69 -10.53
N SER A 166 -5.80 12.27 -11.19
CA SER A 166 -5.82 13.68 -11.56
C SER A 166 -6.91 14.01 -12.61
N GLN A 167 -7.41 13.00 -13.32
CA GLN A 167 -8.44 13.17 -14.34
C GLN A 167 -9.65 12.29 -14.02
N ARG A 168 -10.79 12.61 -14.64
CA ARG A 168 -12.00 11.80 -14.52
C ARG A 168 -11.80 10.45 -15.20
N ARG A 169 -12.12 9.38 -14.49
CA ARG A 169 -12.15 8.02 -15.02
C ARG A 169 -13.58 7.50 -14.97
N PRO A 170 -14.31 7.62 -16.09
CA PRO A 170 -15.63 7.01 -16.18
C PRO A 170 -15.56 5.51 -15.95
N THR A 171 -16.52 4.97 -15.22
CA THR A 171 -16.72 3.54 -15.07
C THR A 171 -17.99 3.12 -15.78
N VAL A 172 -17.94 1.94 -16.40
CA VAL A 172 -19.04 1.32 -17.11
C VAL A 172 -19.28 -0.05 -16.52
N THR A 173 -20.52 -0.32 -16.13
CA THR A 173 -20.96 -1.68 -15.83
C THR A 173 -21.82 -2.14 -17.00
N MET A 174 -21.48 -3.26 -17.61
CA MET A 174 -22.25 -3.79 -18.73
C MET A 174 -22.47 -5.29 -18.63
N ARG A 175 -23.65 -5.74 -19.05
CA ARG A 175 -23.98 -7.16 -19.14
C ARG A 175 -23.83 -7.65 -20.58
N LEU A 176 -23.05 -8.71 -20.74
CA LEU A 176 -22.85 -9.45 -21.99
C LEU A 176 -23.53 -10.81 -21.87
N VAL A 177 -24.50 -11.09 -22.73
CA VAL A 177 -25.22 -12.38 -22.76
C VAL A 177 -24.55 -13.31 -23.77
N SER A 178 -24.44 -14.60 -23.44
CA SER A 178 -23.93 -15.62 -24.35
C SER A 178 -25.01 -16.02 -25.39
N SER A 179 -25.36 -15.10 -26.29
CA SER A 179 -26.43 -15.30 -27.27
C SER A 179 -26.10 -16.33 -28.36
N ASP A 180 -24.81 -16.49 -28.69
CA ASP A 180 -24.30 -17.47 -29.63
C ASP A 180 -22.90 -17.96 -29.22
N HIS A 181 -22.34 -18.89 -30.01
CA HIS A 181 -21.02 -19.47 -29.75
C HIS A 181 -19.90 -18.43 -29.73
N GLU A 182 -19.93 -17.44 -30.61
CA GLU A 182 -18.91 -16.40 -30.71
C GLU A 182 -18.96 -15.46 -29.51
N HIS A 183 -20.15 -15.05 -29.07
CA HIS A 183 -20.35 -14.25 -27.87
C HIS A 183 -19.92 -15.00 -26.62
N LEU A 184 -20.21 -16.30 -26.53
CA LEU A 184 -19.75 -17.15 -25.43
C LEU A 184 -18.22 -17.21 -25.39
N LEU A 185 -17.56 -17.44 -26.53
CA LEU A 185 -16.10 -17.47 -26.61
C LEU A 185 -15.49 -16.12 -26.22
N GLN A 186 -16.07 -15.00 -26.69
CA GLN A 186 -15.64 -13.67 -26.29
C GLN A 186 -15.71 -13.50 -24.78
N ILE A 187 -16.85 -13.84 -24.16
CA ILE A 187 -17.03 -13.74 -22.70
C ILE A 187 -16.01 -14.61 -21.94
N LEU A 188 -15.76 -15.85 -22.38
CA LEU A 188 -14.86 -16.78 -21.69
C LEU A 188 -13.38 -16.46 -21.91
N SER A 189 -13.03 -15.80 -23.01
CA SER A 189 -11.66 -15.40 -23.33
C SER A 189 -11.21 -14.12 -22.63
N ARG A 190 -12.14 -13.33 -22.06
CA ARG A 190 -11.80 -12.07 -21.39
C ARG A 190 -11.23 -12.32 -20.01
N THR A 191 -10.15 -11.61 -19.72
CA THR A 191 -9.53 -11.59 -18.40
C THR A 191 -9.57 -10.20 -17.78
N ILE A 192 -9.41 -10.16 -16.46
CA ILE A 192 -9.22 -8.89 -15.75
C ILE A 192 -7.97 -8.22 -16.33
N SER A 193 -8.03 -6.90 -16.45
CA SER A 193 -7.07 -6.01 -17.10
C SER A 193 -7.06 -6.03 -18.63
N ASP A 194 -7.86 -6.88 -19.30
CA ASP A 194 -8.04 -6.78 -20.75
C ASP A 194 -8.56 -5.40 -21.14
N MET A 195 -8.05 -4.87 -22.25
CA MET A 195 -8.54 -3.62 -22.82
C MET A 195 -9.65 -3.90 -23.84
N ILE A 196 -10.80 -3.25 -23.64
CA ILE A 196 -11.94 -3.29 -24.55
C ILE A 196 -12.32 -1.88 -25.00
N THR A 197 -12.88 -1.76 -26.19
CA THR A 197 -13.43 -0.48 -26.67
C THR A 197 -14.94 -0.50 -26.50
N ILE A 198 -15.48 0.50 -25.81
CA ILE A 198 -16.92 0.64 -25.58
C ILE A 198 -17.42 1.80 -26.42
N GLN A 199 -18.37 1.51 -27.30
CA GLN A 199 -19.02 2.47 -28.18
C GLN A 199 -20.51 2.56 -27.83
N HIS A 200 -20.96 3.74 -27.42
CA HIS A 200 -22.35 4.01 -27.06
C HIS A 200 -22.77 5.41 -27.56
N GLY A 201 -23.56 5.43 -28.65
CA GLY A 201 -23.91 6.66 -29.36
C GLY A 201 -24.66 7.69 -28.51
N GLU A 202 -25.65 7.25 -27.70
CA GLU A 202 -26.48 8.18 -26.90
C GLU A 202 -25.70 8.88 -25.78
N LEU A 203 -24.64 8.26 -25.28
CA LEU A 203 -23.79 8.82 -24.23
C LEU A 203 -22.55 9.52 -24.82
N GLY A 204 -22.41 9.53 -26.15
CA GLY A 204 -21.20 10.00 -26.82
C GLY A 204 -19.94 9.26 -26.38
N LEU A 205 -20.07 8.00 -25.99
CA LEU A 205 -18.95 7.20 -25.47
C LEU A 205 -18.28 6.46 -26.64
N ASP A 206 -17.03 6.77 -26.90
CA ASP A 206 -16.16 6.00 -27.79
C ASP A 206 -14.74 6.06 -27.21
N ALA A 207 -14.41 5.07 -26.38
CA ALA A 207 -13.13 5.04 -25.66
C ALA A 207 -12.75 3.62 -25.25
N SER A 208 -11.47 3.46 -24.92
CA SER A 208 -10.92 2.22 -24.37
C SER A 208 -11.04 2.17 -22.84
N PHE A 209 -11.37 0.99 -22.33
CA PHE A 209 -11.57 0.68 -20.93
C PHE A 209 -10.81 -0.60 -20.57
N HIS A 210 -10.28 -0.67 -19.35
CA HIS A 210 -9.81 -1.92 -18.77
C HIS A 210 -10.97 -2.62 -18.06
N ILE A 211 -10.98 -3.95 -18.14
CA ILE A 211 -11.88 -4.78 -17.35
C ILE A 211 -11.32 -4.89 -15.93
N GLU A 212 -12.03 -4.36 -14.94
CA GLU A 212 -11.64 -4.40 -13.52
C GLU A 212 -12.35 -5.52 -12.76
N SER A 213 -13.53 -5.92 -13.24
CA SER A 213 -14.26 -7.05 -12.66
C SER A 213 -15.05 -7.82 -13.70
N ILE A 214 -15.18 -9.13 -13.47
CA ILE A 214 -15.98 -10.05 -14.28
C ILE A 214 -16.79 -10.91 -13.32
N GLU A 215 -18.11 -10.88 -13.45
CA GLU A 215 -19.02 -11.77 -12.73
C GLU A 215 -19.77 -12.63 -13.75
N HIS A 216 -19.59 -13.95 -13.69
CA HIS A 216 -20.34 -14.88 -14.52
C HIS A 216 -21.56 -15.39 -13.77
N THR A 217 -22.71 -15.37 -14.44
CA THR A 217 -23.98 -15.89 -13.90
C THR A 217 -24.61 -16.86 -14.88
N ILE A 218 -25.16 -17.95 -14.34
CA ILE A 218 -26.03 -18.86 -15.08
C ILE A 218 -27.42 -18.72 -14.48
N ALA A 219 -28.33 -18.07 -15.22
CA ALA A 219 -29.71 -17.88 -14.81
C ALA A 219 -30.64 -18.86 -15.53
N ARG A 220 -31.78 -19.15 -14.92
CA ARG A 220 -32.89 -19.87 -15.55
C ARG A 220 -33.91 -18.85 -16.01
N MET A 221 -34.22 -18.84 -17.31
CA MET A 221 -35.31 -18.05 -17.85
C MET A 221 -36.52 -18.96 -18.14
N PRO A 222 -37.75 -18.52 -17.82
CA PRO A 222 -38.95 -19.23 -18.23
C PRO A 222 -39.01 -19.26 -19.76
N SER A 223 -39.22 -20.44 -20.34
CA SER A 223 -39.49 -20.57 -21.77
C SER A 223 -40.90 -20.08 -22.07
N GLU A 224 -41.09 -19.34 -23.16
CA GLU A 224 -42.45 -19.00 -23.65
C GLU A 224 -43.23 -20.24 -24.09
N ASP A 225 -42.53 -21.34 -24.41
CA ASP A 225 -43.13 -22.67 -24.61
C ASP A 225 -43.47 -23.31 -23.25
N SER A 226 -44.68 -23.04 -22.77
CA SER A 226 -45.21 -23.53 -21.50
C SER A 226 -45.53 -25.03 -21.46
N ASP A 227 -45.29 -25.78 -22.55
CA ASP A 227 -45.70 -27.19 -22.69
C ASP A 227 -44.60 -28.23 -22.44
N THR A 228 -43.32 -27.84 -22.33
CA THR A 228 -42.21 -28.80 -22.11
C THR A 228 -41.52 -28.67 -20.75
N GLY A 229 -41.87 -27.67 -19.93
CA GLY A 229 -41.28 -27.48 -18.59
C GLY A 229 -39.76 -27.29 -18.58
N CYS A 230 -39.14 -27.05 -19.74
CA CYS A 230 -37.70 -26.93 -19.88
C CYS A 230 -37.28 -25.47 -19.66
N GLU A 231 -36.87 -25.17 -18.43
CA GLU A 231 -36.20 -23.91 -18.10
C GLU A 231 -34.97 -23.72 -18.99
N GLN A 232 -34.93 -22.64 -19.77
CA GLN A 232 -33.73 -22.31 -20.56
C GLN A 232 -32.67 -21.73 -19.64
N ARG A 233 -31.46 -22.29 -19.70
CA ARG A 233 -30.31 -21.75 -18.97
C ARG A 233 -29.62 -20.72 -19.83
N VAL A 234 -29.54 -19.49 -19.32
CA VAL A 234 -28.84 -18.38 -19.98
C VAL A 234 -27.60 -18.06 -19.18
N HIS A 235 -26.45 -18.09 -19.84
CA HIS A 235 -25.20 -17.58 -19.28
C HIS A 235 -25.01 -16.12 -19.69
N TYR A 236 -24.53 -15.32 -18.75
CA TYR A 236 -24.11 -13.96 -19.02
C TYR A 236 -22.94 -13.58 -18.10
N ALA A 237 -22.17 -12.58 -18.52
CA ALA A 237 -21.15 -11.95 -17.70
C ALA A 237 -21.46 -10.47 -17.49
N THR A 238 -21.32 -10.00 -16.26
CA THR A 238 -21.32 -8.58 -15.94
C THR A 238 -19.88 -8.10 -15.82
N LEU A 239 -19.50 -7.15 -16.67
CA LEU A 239 -18.19 -6.53 -16.67
C LEU A 239 -18.25 -5.19 -15.95
N GLY A 240 -17.38 -4.99 -14.98
CA GLY A 240 -17.03 -3.66 -14.47
C GLY A 240 -15.79 -3.16 -15.20
N CYS A 241 -15.92 -2.03 -15.88
CA CYS A 241 -14.88 -1.48 -16.74
C CYS A 241 -14.54 -0.06 -16.28
N GLU A 242 -13.26 0.29 -16.27
CA GLU A 242 -12.79 1.65 -15.95
C GLU A 242 -12.03 2.24 -17.13
N ARG A 243 -12.31 3.51 -17.46
CA ARG A 243 -11.61 4.18 -18.57
C ARG A 243 -10.13 4.24 -18.27
N THR A 244 -9.32 3.92 -19.28
CA THR A 244 -7.89 4.16 -19.18
C THR A 244 -7.62 5.67 -19.18
N GLY A 245 -7.03 6.16 -18.09
CA GLY A 245 -6.45 7.51 -18.00
C GLY A 245 -4.92 7.48 -18.13
N LEU A 246 -4.34 6.29 -18.08
CA LEU A 246 -2.91 6.05 -18.23
C LEU A 246 -2.59 6.00 -19.72
N ILE A 247 -2.03 7.10 -20.23
CA ILE A 247 -1.21 7.00 -21.42
C ILE A 247 0.08 6.31 -20.96
N VAL A 248 0.09 4.98 -21.01
CA VAL A 248 1.35 4.24 -20.95
C VAL A 248 2.06 4.58 -22.27
N PRO A 249 3.19 5.30 -22.25
CA PRO A 249 3.95 5.54 -23.46
C PRO A 249 4.24 4.18 -24.09
N ALA A 250 4.11 4.06 -25.42
CA ALA A 250 4.36 2.80 -26.12
C ALA A 250 5.74 2.20 -25.78
N ASN A 251 6.66 3.05 -25.31
CA ASN A 251 7.91 2.64 -24.70
C ASN A 251 8.17 3.49 -23.43
N PRO A 252 8.10 2.92 -22.20
CA PRO A 252 8.48 3.63 -20.98
C PRO A 252 9.99 3.89 -20.87
N PHE A 253 10.81 3.29 -21.75
CA PHE A 253 12.24 3.53 -21.88
C PHE A 253 12.54 4.32 -23.15
N THR A 254 12.32 5.65 -23.12
CA THR A 254 12.73 6.52 -24.23
C THR A 254 14.15 7.02 -24.02
N PHE A 255 15.05 6.75 -24.96
CA PHE A 255 16.36 7.40 -25.04
C PHE A 255 16.21 8.79 -25.68
N ASP A 256 17.09 9.73 -25.32
CA ASP A 256 17.24 11.05 -25.97
C ASP A 256 16.02 12.01 -25.90
N ALA A 257 15.17 11.88 -24.88
CA ALA A 257 14.03 12.79 -24.66
C ALA A 257 14.26 13.72 -23.46
N SER A 258 14.55 15.00 -23.75
CA SER A 258 14.75 16.04 -22.74
C SER A 258 13.62 16.08 -21.72
N GLY A 259 13.95 15.86 -20.44
CA GLY A 259 13.01 15.91 -19.32
C GLY A 259 12.27 14.61 -19.02
N LEU A 260 12.53 13.51 -19.75
CA LEU A 260 11.87 12.22 -19.56
C LEU A 260 12.83 11.07 -19.15
N GLY A 261 14.15 11.33 -19.08
CA GLY A 261 15.16 10.40 -18.56
C GLY A 261 15.76 9.45 -19.61
N PHE A 262 16.98 8.94 -19.33
CA PHE A 262 17.99 8.37 -20.25
C PHE A 262 18.73 9.41 -21.12
N ASN A 263 19.26 10.47 -20.48
CA ASN A 263 19.78 11.64 -21.18
C ASN A 263 21.28 11.61 -21.50
N ASP A 264 21.99 10.49 -21.42
CA ASP A 264 23.41 10.41 -21.83
C ASP A 264 23.79 8.99 -22.30
N GLY A 265 23.10 8.44 -23.30
CA GLY A 265 23.48 7.14 -23.87
C GLY A 265 22.99 6.95 -25.29
N VAL A 266 23.89 7.07 -26.27
CA VAL A 266 23.61 6.76 -27.68
C VAL A 266 23.66 5.24 -27.84
N PHE A 267 22.54 4.62 -28.21
CA PHE A 267 22.55 3.29 -28.82
C PHE A 267 22.82 3.46 -30.31
N ASP A 268 23.97 2.97 -30.77
CA ASP A 268 24.27 2.92 -32.20
C ASP A 268 23.24 2.00 -32.89
N PRO A 269 22.49 2.48 -33.89
CA PRO A 269 21.45 1.71 -34.55
C PRO A 269 21.96 0.60 -35.48
N THR A 270 23.28 0.35 -35.57
CA THR A 270 23.84 -0.57 -36.57
C THR A 270 24.72 -1.70 -36.04
N ALA A 271 25.11 -1.71 -34.77
CA ALA A 271 25.98 -2.75 -34.24
C ALA A 271 25.72 -3.02 -32.75
N ALA A 272 24.95 -4.08 -32.45
CA ALA A 272 24.81 -4.60 -31.09
C ALA A 272 25.79 -5.77 -30.79
N ASP A 273 26.69 -6.06 -31.73
CA ASP A 273 27.39 -7.36 -31.77
C ASP A 273 28.91 -7.25 -31.55
N ASP A 274 29.45 -6.04 -31.33
CA ASP A 274 30.88 -5.85 -31.03
C ASP A 274 31.12 -5.75 -29.51
N PRO A 275 31.64 -6.82 -28.85
CA PRO A 275 31.88 -6.82 -27.41
C PRO A 275 32.91 -5.78 -26.95
N ASP A 276 33.69 -5.19 -27.85
CA ASP A 276 34.62 -4.09 -27.54
C ASP A 276 33.95 -2.69 -27.60
N ALA A 277 32.68 -2.61 -28.03
CA ALA A 277 31.89 -1.38 -28.16
C ALA A 277 30.55 -1.41 -27.39
N VAL A 278 30.19 -2.54 -26.77
CA VAL A 278 29.02 -2.65 -25.88
C VAL A 278 29.36 -2.00 -24.52
N PHE A 279 28.35 -1.44 -23.86
CA PHE A 279 28.48 -0.90 -22.50
C PHE A 279 28.93 -2.00 -21.52
N ILE A 280 30.18 -1.95 -21.07
CA ILE A 280 30.76 -2.86 -20.08
C ILE A 280 30.68 -2.21 -18.69
N PHE A 281 30.02 -2.88 -17.75
CA PHE A 281 30.06 -2.48 -16.35
C PHE A 281 31.51 -2.57 -15.82
N ASP A 282 32.00 -1.49 -15.19
CA ASP A 282 33.31 -1.44 -14.52
C ASP A 282 34.52 -1.62 -15.48
N HIS A 283 34.50 -0.91 -16.61
CA HIS A 283 35.61 -0.90 -17.58
C HIS A 283 36.59 0.23 -17.27
N ALA A 284 37.87 -0.12 -17.09
CA ALA A 284 38.93 0.77 -16.62
C ALA A 284 39.11 2.10 -17.39
N THR A 285 38.61 2.20 -18.62
CA THR A 285 38.71 3.43 -19.46
C THR A 285 37.40 3.89 -20.11
N GLN A 286 36.29 3.13 -20.03
CA GLN A 286 35.04 3.45 -20.74
C GLN A 286 33.81 3.56 -19.82
N GLY A 287 33.93 3.23 -18.52
CA GLY A 287 32.86 3.40 -17.56
C GLY A 287 33.30 3.10 -16.13
N GLN A 288 33.85 4.11 -15.45
CA GLN A 288 34.16 4.07 -14.01
C GLN A 288 32.92 4.54 -13.23
N PHE A 289 32.07 3.60 -12.83
CA PHE A 289 30.93 3.86 -11.95
C PHE A 289 31.31 3.82 -10.45
N ASP A 290 32.60 4.03 -10.16
CA ASP A 290 33.21 3.89 -8.85
C ASP A 290 34.00 5.15 -8.42
N LEU A 291 33.26 6.23 -8.19
CA LEU A 291 33.43 7.00 -6.94
C LEU A 291 32.31 6.68 -5.92
N GLY A 292 31.74 5.47 -6.03
CA GLY A 292 31.00 4.77 -4.98
C GLY A 292 29.78 5.49 -4.45
N ARG A 293 28.57 5.15 -4.95
CA ARG A 293 27.31 5.35 -4.19
C ARG A 293 26.03 4.71 -4.74
N PHE A 294 26.11 3.77 -5.68
CA PHE A 294 24.95 2.96 -6.07
C PHE A 294 25.34 1.48 -6.07
N GLY A 295 25.44 0.94 -4.86
CA GLY A 295 25.87 -0.43 -4.61
C GLY A 295 26.08 -0.76 -3.13
N THR A 296 25.41 -0.03 -2.23
CA THR A 296 25.22 -0.39 -0.83
C THR A 296 23.76 -0.17 -0.48
#